data_AF-A0A793J811-F1
#
_entry.id   AF-A0A793J811-F1
#
_cell.length_a   1.000
_cell.length_b   1.000
_cell.length_c   1.000
_cell.angle_alpha   90.00
_cell.angle_beta   90.00
_cell.angle_gamma   90.00
#
_symmetry.space_group_name_H-M   'P 1'
#
loop_
_entity.id
_entity.type
_entity.pdbx_description
1 polymer ?
#
loop_
_entity_poly.entity_id
_entity_poly.type
_entity_poly.pdbx_seq_one_letter_code
_entity_poly.pdbx_strand_id
1 'polypeptide(L)'
;DGTYSDASGASENSTRWGVDKPLYKDLIGRTKAALKKNPKNVLFAVVWMQGEFDFGGTPANHAAQFGALVDKFRADLADMAGQCVGGSADGVPWICGDTTYFWKQKNEATYQTVYGSYKNKTEKNIHFVPFMTDENGVNVPTNKPEEDPDIPGIGYYGSKWRDSSATWTSQDRASHFSAWARRGIISDRLATAILRHAGRVALNAGASSTVSEVRPSSPSGAEATGITTLLSYLASESEGSLKVQGWSASGGRAE
;
A
#
# COMPACT_ATOMS: atom_id res chain seq x y z
N ASP A 1 -1.02 -24.54 8.84
CA ASP A 1 -1.17 -23.45 9.82
C ASP A 1 0.16 -22.96 10.37
N GLY A 2 1.12 -23.85 10.67
CA GLY A 2 2.37 -23.49 11.32
C GLY A 2 2.18 -23.22 12.81
N THR A 3 3.16 -22.62 13.47
CA THR A 3 3.15 -22.27 14.90
C THR A 3 3.53 -20.81 15.11
N TYR A 4 3.25 -20.29 16.30
CA TYR A 4 3.65 -18.94 16.73
C TYR A 4 4.31 -19.03 18.10
N SER A 5 5.38 -18.27 18.30
CA SER A 5 5.98 -18.03 19.61
C SER A 5 6.25 -16.54 19.80
N ASP A 6 6.14 -16.03 21.03
CA ASP A 6 6.45 -14.62 21.33
C ASP A 6 7.95 -14.29 21.14
N ALA A 7 8.82 -15.31 21.15
CA ALA A 7 10.26 -15.13 21.00
C ALA A 7 10.69 -15.03 19.53
N SER A 8 10.04 -15.78 18.62
CA SER A 8 10.47 -15.95 17.23
C SER A 8 9.43 -15.55 16.19
N GLY A 9 8.22 -15.20 16.61
CA GLY A 9 7.11 -14.89 15.70
C GLY A 9 6.48 -16.15 15.06
N ALA A 10 5.82 -15.95 13.92
CA ALA A 10 5.29 -17.06 13.12
C ALA A 10 6.41 -17.92 12.51
N SER A 11 6.20 -19.23 12.52
CA SER A 11 7.12 -20.20 11.90
C SER A 11 7.17 -20.08 10.38
N GLU A 12 8.28 -20.52 9.77
CA GLU A 12 8.50 -20.50 8.31
C GLU A 12 7.37 -21.19 7.50
N ASN A 13 6.77 -22.26 8.03
CA ASN A 13 5.68 -22.98 7.36
C ASN A 13 4.27 -22.39 7.62
N SER A 14 4.18 -21.20 8.22
CA SER A 14 2.93 -20.47 8.39
C SER A 14 2.48 -19.82 7.09
N THR A 15 1.42 -20.36 6.48
CA THR A 15 0.94 -19.97 5.15
C THR A 15 -0.52 -19.51 5.12
N ARG A 16 -1.17 -19.36 6.28
CA ARG A 16 -2.59 -19.03 6.38
C ARG A 16 -2.84 -17.79 7.23
N TRP A 17 -3.56 -16.85 6.64
CA TRP A 17 -4.16 -15.71 7.34
C TRP A 17 -5.50 -16.10 7.97
N GLY A 18 -5.92 -15.31 8.95
CA GLY A 18 -7.16 -15.48 9.69
C GLY A 18 -6.97 -15.18 11.17
N VAL A 19 -8.07 -14.89 11.85
CA VAL A 19 -8.06 -14.67 13.30
C VAL A 19 -7.41 -15.86 14.02
N ASP A 20 -6.57 -15.55 15.01
CA ASP A 20 -5.79 -16.49 15.83
C ASP A 20 -4.79 -17.38 15.08
N LYS A 21 -4.63 -17.22 13.76
CA LYS A 21 -3.58 -17.90 13.00
C LYS A 21 -2.20 -17.33 13.31
N PRO A 22 -1.12 -18.11 13.14
CA PRO A 22 0.23 -17.63 13.43
C PRO A 22 0.62 -16.32 12.73
N LEU A 23 0.27 -16.15 11.44
CA LEU A 23 0.55 -14.91 10.72
C LEU A 23 -0.20 -13.69 11.29
N TYR A 24 -1.43 -13.89 11.77
CA TYR A 24 -2.18 -12.83 12.46
C TYR A 24 -1.52 -12.46 13.80
N LYS A 25 -1.13 -13.46 14.60
CA LYS A 25 -0.42 -13.23 15.87
C LYS A 25 0.90 -12.49 15.65
N ASP A 26 1.61 -12.83 14.58
CA ASP A 26 2.84 -12.12 14.17
C ASP A 26 2.56 -10.66 13.78
N LEU A 27 1.53 -10.41 12.96
CA LEU A 27 1.10 -9.07 12.56
C LEU A 27 0.81 -8.19 13.79
N ILE A 28 -0.06 -8.64 14.70
CA ILE A 28 -0.42 -7.84 15.88
C ILE A 28 0.73 -7.72 16.87
N GLY A 29 1.45 -8.82 17.13
CA GLY A 29 2.58 -8.86 18.07
C GLY A 29 3.70 -7.91 17.66
N ARG A 30 4.10 -7.93 16.38
CA ARG A 30 5.14 -7.04 15.85
C ARG A 30 4.70 -5.58 15.80
N THR A 31 3.44 -5.33 15.48
CA THR A 31 2.88 -3.97 15.52
C THR A 31 2.95 -3.40 16.94
N LYS A 32 2.47 -4.14 17.94
CA LYS A 32 2.54 -3.73 19.35
C LYS A 32 3.97 -3.55 19.83
N ALA A 33 4.89 -4.44 19.43
CA ALA A 33 6.30 -4.31 19.78
C ALA A 33 6.93 -3.02 19.20
N ALA A 34 6.59 -2.67 17.96
CA ALA A 34 7.05 -1.43 17.32
C ALA A 34 6.51 -0.18 18.04
N LEU A 35 5.23 -0.17 18.43
CA LEU A 35 4.62 0.94 19.16
C LEU A 35 5.19 1.09 20.57
N LYS A 36 5.33 -0.03 21.31
CA LYS A 36 5.89 -0.05 22.68
C LYS A 36 7.34 0.45 22.74
N LYS A 37 8.11 0.31 21.65
CA LYS A 37 9.52 0.71 21.61
C LYS A 37 9.73 2.21 21.86
N ASN A 38 8.78 3.05 21.50
CA ASN A 38 8.82 4.49 21.77
C ASN A 38 7.39 5.04 21.83
N PRO A 39 6.97 5.70 22.93
CA PRO A 39 5.62 6.25 23.07
C PRO A 39 5.27 7.33 22.03
N LYS A 40 6.27 7.88 21.32
CA LYS A 40 6.07 8.83 20.20
C LYS A 40 5.82 8.15 18.85
N ASN A 41 5.98 6.82 18.76
CA ASN A 41 5.67 6.11 17.53
C ASN A 41 4.16 6.16 17.28
N VAL A 42 3.78 6.34 16.01
CA VAL A 42 2.39 6.36 15.57
C VAL A 42 2.21 5.33 14.45
N LEU A 43 1.24 4.43 14.61
CA LEU A 43 0.78 3.54 13.56
C LEU A 43 0.01 4.37 12.54
N PHE A 44 0.61 4.54 11.36
CA PHE A 44 0.09 5.45 10.34
C PHE A 44 -0.85 4.78 9.33
N ALA A 45 -0.56 3.54 8.93
CA ALA A 45 -1.40 2.75 8.04
C ALA A 45 -1.02 1.27 8.14
N VAL A 46 -1.90 0.39 7.68
CA VAL A 46 -1.57 -0.99 7.33
C VAL A 46 -1.59 -1.11 5.81
N VAL A 47 -0.46 -1.45 5.19
CA VAL A 47 -0.41 -1.77 3.76
C VAL A 47 -0.64 -3.27 3.59
N TRP A 48 -1.68 -3.63 2.84
CA TRP A 48 -2.13 -5.01 2.67
C TRP A 48 -2.18 -5.37 1.19
N MET A 49 -1.44 -6.40 0.78
CA MET A 49 -1.46 -6.94 -0.59
C MET A 49 -1.55 -8.46 -0.49
N GLN A 50 -2.76 -8.99 -0.63
CA GLN A 50 -3.02 -10.42 -0.50
C GLN A 50 -4.31 -10.77 -1.26
N GLY A 51 -4.36 -11.99 -1.80
CA GLY A 51 -5.59 -12.57 -2.34
C GLY A 51 -5.35 -13.56 -3.48
N GLU A 52 -4.17 -13.53 -4.10
CA GLU A 52 -3.80 -14.33 -5.26
C GLU A 52 -4.09 -15.84 -5.07
N PHE A 53 -3.69 -16.40 -3.94
CA PHE A 53 -3.85 -17.83 -3.67
C PHE A 53 -5.26 -18.20 -3.21
N ASP A 54 -6.10 -17.25 -2.82
CA ASP A 54 -7.51 -17.51 -2.53
C ASP A 54 -8.31 -17.81 -3.81
N PHE A 55 -7.71 -17.58 -4.98
CA PHE A 55 -8.33 -17.89 -6.27
C PHE A 55 -8.57 -19.39 -6.44
N GLY A 56 -7.63 -20.22 -5.96
CA GLY A 56 -7.74 -21.68 -5.95
C GLY A 56 -8.32 -22.25 -4.67
N GLY A 57 -8.69 -21.40 -3.71
CA GLY A 57 -9.23 -21.79 -2.41
C GLY A 57 -10.74 -21.62 -2.34
N THR A 58 -11.21 -20.92 -1.30
CA THR A 58 -12.63 -20.58 -1.11
C THR A 58 -12.83 -19.06 -1.27
N PRO A 59 -12.78 -18.53 -2.50
CA PRO A 59 -12.77 -17.08 -2.73
C PRO A 59 -14.01 -16.36 -2.16
N ALA A 60 -15.17 -17.04 -2.12
CA ALA A 60 -16.38 -16.52 -1.51
C ALA A 60 -16.24 -16.18 0.00
N ASN A 61 -15.31 -16.85 0.70
CA ASN A 61 -15.07 -16.61 2.12
C ASN A 61 -14.09 -15.45 2.37
N HIS A 62 -13.33 -15.02 1.35
CA HIS A 62 -12.24 -14.07 1.50
C HIS A 62 -12.68 -12.78 2.17
N ALA A 63 -13.77 -12.16 1.67
CA ALA A 63 -14.27 -10.89 2.17
C ALA A 63 -14.64 -10.94 3.66
N ALA A 64 -15.30 -12.02 4.08
CA ALA A 64 -15.71 -12.22 5.48
C ALA A 64 -14.50 -12.47 6.39
N GLN A 65 -13.56 -13.30 5.95
CA GLN A 65 -12.36 -13.62 6.71
C GLN A 65 -11.41 -12.42 6.86
N PHE A 66 -11.22 -11.65 5.79
CA PHE A 66 -10.48 -10.40 5.83
C PHE A 66 -11.14 -9.38 6.76
N GLY A 67 -12.47 -9.21 6.66
CA GLY A 67 -13.22 -8.33 7.55
C GLY A 67 -13.03 -8.68 9.03
N ALA A 68 -13.15 -9.96 9.37
CA ALA A 68 -12.93 -10.44 10.74
C ALA A 68 -11.48 -10.21 11.22
N LEU A 69 -10.50 -10.34 10.33
CA LEU A 69 -9.09 -10.06 10.63
C LEU A 69 -8.86 -8.58 10.95
N VAL A 70 -9.41 -7.67 10.15
CA VAL A 70 -9.33 -6.22 10.38
C VAL A 70 -10.00 -5.83 11.70
N ASP A 71 -11.22 -6.32 11.92
CA ASP A 71 -11.98 -6.03 13.14
C ASP A 71 -11.22 -6.52 14.39
N LYS A 72 -10.62 -7.73 14.33
CA LYS A 72 -9.81 -8.27 15.42
C LYS A 72 -8.51 -7.48 15.64
N PHE A 73 -7.80 -7.11 14.57
CA PHE A 73 -6.58 -6.29 14.66
C PHE A 73 -6.84 -4.96 15.38
N ARG A 74 -7.97 -4.31 15.07
CA ARG A 74 -8.36 -3.04 15.71
C ARG A 74 -8.74 -3.23 17.17
N ALA A 75 -9.54 -4.25 17.48
CA ALA A 75 -9.88 -4.59 18.86
C ALA A 75 -8.63 -4.86 19.70
N ASP A 76 -7.67 -5.60 19.14
CA ASP A 76 -6.43 -5.92 19.85
C ASP A 76 -5.50 -4.71 20.01
N LEU A 77 -5.65 -3.64 19.23
CA LEU A 77 -4.89 -2.39 19.39
C LEU A 77 -5.55 -1.35 20.29
N ALA A 78 -6.70 -1.66 20.91
CA ALA A 78 -7.45 -0.68 21.71
C ALA A 78 -6.63 -0.08 22.87
N ASP A 79 -5.74 -0.88 23.49
CA ASP A 79 -4.82 -0.45 24.56
C ASP A 79 -3.72 0.50 24.08
N MET A 80 -3.52 0.61 22.76
CA MET A 80 -2.52 1.47 22.11
C MET A 80 -3.15 2.53 21.21
N ALA A 81 -4.44 2.82 21.37
CA ALA A 81 -5.18 3.76 20.52
C ALA A 81 -4.54 5.15 20.44
N GLY A 82 -3.93 5.65 21.52
CA GLY A 82 -3.22 6.93 21.53
C GLY A 82 -1.98 6.98 20.61
N GLN A 83 -1.48 5.81 20.19
CA GLN A 83 -0.40 5.68 19.21
C GLN A 83 -0.92 5.26 17.83
N CYS A 84 -2.21 5.36 17.57
CA CYS A 84 -2.80 5.21 16.24
C CYS A 84 -3.08 6.58 15.63
N VAL A 85 -2.91 6.72 14.30
CA VAL A 85 -3.31 7.96 13.62
C VAL A 85 -4.81 8.24 13.87
N GLY A 86 -5.13 9.48 14.23
CA GLY A 86 -6.48 9.87 14.64
C GLY A 86 -6.90 9.42 16.05
N GLY A 87 -5.97 8.87 16.86
CA GLY A 87 -6.22 8.51 18.26
C GLY A 87 -7.11 7.27 18.44
N SER A 88 -7.34 6.49 17.38
CA SER A 88 -8.12 5.25 17.40
C SER A 88 -7.57 4.24 16.41
N ALA A 89 -7.68 2.94 16.72
CA ALA A 89 -7.36 1.87 15.78
C ALA A 89 -8.28 1.88 14.54
N ASP A 90 -9.50 2.41 14.65
CA ASP A 90 -10.40 2.63 13.50
C ASP A 90 -9.88 3.74 12.57
N GLY A 91 -9.14 4.70 13.13
CA GLY A 91 -8.51 5.79 12.40
C GLY A 91 -7.34 5.34 11.51
N VAL A 92 -6.77 4.17 11.77
CA VAL A 92 -5.69 3.59 10.94
C VAL A 92 -6.25 3.05 9.63
N PRO A 93 -5.89 3.63 8.48
CA PRO A 93 -6.35 3.13 7.19
C PRO A 93 -5.67 1.82 6.82
N TRP A 94 -6.47 0.90 6.28
CA TRP A 94 -5.97 -0.29 5.61
C TRP A 94 -5.89 -0.01 4.11
N ILE A 95 -4.68 0.13 3.61
CA ILE A 95 -4.37 0.42 2.21
C ILE A 95 -4.21 -0.92 1.49
N CYS A 96 -5.30 -1.38 0.87
CA CYS A 96 -5.36 -2.65 0.16
C CYS A 96 -4.91 -2.47 -1.28
N GLY A 97 -3.69 -2.90 -1.58
CA GLY A 97 -3.14 -2.87 -2.92
C GLY A 97 -3.73 -3.95 -3.82
N ASP A 98 -3.87 -3.62 -5.08
CA ASP A 98 -4.26 -4.52 -6.16
C ASP A 98 -3.17 -5.57 -6.47
N THR A 99 -3.42 -6.41 -7.47
CA THR A 99 -2.49 -7.43 -7.96
C THR A 99 -2.12 -7.19 -9.42
N THR A 100 -1.22 -8.01 -9.95
CA THR A 100 -0.80 -7.94 -11.36
C THR A 100 -1.96 -8.26 -12.30
N TYR A 101 -1.88 -7.79 -13.55
CA TYR A 101 -2.86 -8.13 -14.58
C TYR A 101 -3.00 -9.65 -14.80
N PHE A 102 -1.94 -10.43 -14.54
CA PHE A 102 -1.92 -11.89 -14.71
C PHE A 102 -3.03 -12.57 -13.91
N TRP A 103 -3.21 -12.18 -12.64
CA TRP A 103 -4.21 -12.80 -11.78
C TRP A 103 -5.64 -12.49 -12.24
N LYS A 104 -5.91 -11.25 -12.67
CA LYS A 104 -7.21 -10.90 -13.25
C LYS A 104 -7.50 -11.69 -14.53
N GLN A 105 -6.51 -11.84 -15.42
CA GLN A 105 -6.65 -12.61 -16.65
C GLN A 105 -6.82 -14.12 -16.39
N LYS A 106 -6.19 -14.64 -15.33
CA LYS A 106 -6.29 -16.04 -14.92
C LYS A 106 -7.72 -16.40 -14.53
N ASN A 107 -8.41 -15.53 -13.79
CA ASN A 107 -9.84 -15.69 -13.50
C ASN A 107 -10.45 -14.35 -13.07
N GLU A 108 -11.15 -13.69 -13.99
CA GLU A 108 -11.75 -12.37 -13.73
C GLU A 108 -12.86 -12.44 -12.69
N ALA A 109 -13.72 -13.47 -12.74
CA ALA A 109 -14.82 -13.61 -11.78
C ALA A 109 -14.28 -13.76 -10.35
N THR A 110 -13.25 -14.59 -10.16
CA THR A 110 -12.63 -14.76 -8.86
C THR A 110 -11.84 -13.53 -8.41
N TYR A 111 -11.21 -12.81 -9.34
CA TYR A 111 -10.62 -11.51 -9.05
C TYR A 111 -11.67 -10.53 -8.51
N GLN A 112 -12.85 -10.44 -9.13
CA GLN A 112 -13.92 -9.56 -8.62
C GLN A 112 -14.41 -10.01 -7.24
N THR A 113 -14.53 -11.31 -7.00
CA THR A 113 -14.91 -11.84 -5.68
C THR A 113 -13.88 -11.49 -4.59
N VAL A 114 -12.59 -11.60 -4.89
CA VAL A 114 -11.50 -11.37 -3.92
C VAL A 114 -11.14 -9.88 -3.84
N TYR A 115 -10.57 -9.31 -4.90
CA TYR A 115 -10.08 -7.93 -4.93
C TYR A 115 -11.20 -6.90 -5.05
N GLY A 116 -12.31 -7.24 -5.71
CA GLY A 116 -13.51 -6.40 -5.70
C GLY A 116 -14.07 -6.24 -4.29
N SER A 117 -13.83 -7.19 -3.38
CA SER A 117 -14.25 -7.07 -1.98
C SER A 117 -13.49 -6.02 -1.19
N TYR A 118 -12.30 -5.59 -1.62
CA TYR A 118 -11.59 -4.47 -0.98
C TYR A 118 -12.19 -3.10 -1.33
N LYS A 119 -12.97 -3.03 -2.42
CA LYS A 119 -13.63 -1.80 -2.84
C LYS A 119 -14.85 -1.52 -1.96
N ASN A 120 -15.22 -0.24 -1.85
CA ASN A 120 -16.42 0.22 -1.15
C ASN A 120 -16.49 -0.18 0.33
N LYS A 121 -15.33 -0.21 1.02
CA LYS A 121 -15.23 -0.43 2.47
C LYS A 121 -14.69 0.81 3.19
N THR A 122 -14.97 1.99 2.63
CA THR A 122 -14.47 3.27 3.14
C THR A 122 -15.03 3.60 4.52
N GLU A 123 -16.24 3.12 4.86
CA GLU A 123 -16.80 3.23 6.21
C GLU A 123 -15.99 2.46 7.26
N LYS A 124 -15.29 1.40 6.82
CA LYS A 124 -14.31 0.68 7.65
C LYS A 124 -12.90 1.21 7.49
N ASN A 125 -12.70 2.37 6.86
CA ASN A 125 -11.37 2.95 6.58
C ASN A 125 -10.44 1.98 5.83
N ILE A 126 -11.01 1.19 4.93
CA ILE A 126 -10.30 0.29 4.01
C ILE A 126 -10.36 0.92 2.62
N HIS A 127 -9.19 1.09 2.00
CA HIS A 127 -9.04 1.80 0.73
C HIS A 127 -8.30 0.93 -0.28
N PHE A 128 -8.95 0.70 -1.42
CA PHE A 128 -8.35 -0.06 -2.53
C PHE A 128 -7.43 0.83 -3.37
N VAL A 129 -6.21 0.35 -3.67
CA VAL A 129 -5.22 1.05 -4.49
C VAL A 129 -4.98 0.26 -5.78
N PRO A 130 -5.42 0.76 -6.95
CA PRO A 130 -5.26 0.04 -8.21
C PRO A 130 -3.80 0.00 -8.64
N PHE A 131 -3.35 -1.13 -9.19
CA PHE A 131 -1.98 -1.31 -9.69
C PHE A 131 -1.92 -1.90 -11.09
N MET A 132 -3.02 -2.39 -11.67
CA MET A 132 -2.91 -3.12 -12.94
C MET A 132 -2.33 -2.31 -14.08
N THR A 133 -2.74 -1.04 -14.22
CA THR A 133 -2.28 -0.18 -15.31
C THR A 133 -1.78 1.16 -14.80
N ASP A 134 -0.90 1.80 -15.57
CA ASP A 134 -0.53 3.21 -15.43
C ASP A 134 -1.69 4.14 -15.86
N GLU A 135 -1.46 5.44 -15.83
CA GLU A 135 -2.41 6.48 -16.26
C GLU A 135 -2.78 6.42 -17.75
N ASN A 136 -1.97 5.76 -18.58
CA ASN A 136 -2.19 5.60 -20.01
C ASN A 136 -2.87 4.27 -20.37
N GLY A 137 -3.19 3.45 -19.36
CA GLY A 137 -3.78 2.12 -19.54
C GLY A 137 -2.77 1.02 -19.88
N VAL A 138 -1.47 1.29 -19.80
CA VAL A 138 -0.41 0.30 -20.00
C VAL A 138 -0.25 -0.53 -18.73
N ASN A 139 -0.13 -1.85 -18.87
CA ASN A 139 0.05 -2.74 -17.73
C ASN A 139 1.30 -2.37 -16.92
N VAL A 140 1.17 -2.37 -15.59
CA VAL A 140 2.32 -2.19 -14.70
C VAL A 140 3.27 -3.38 -14.84
N PRO A 141 4.59 -3.14 -15.02
CA PRO A 141 5.57 -4.18 -15.27
C PRO A 141 5.61 -5.31 -14.24
N THR A 142 5.71 -6.53 -14.74
CA THR A 142 5.87 -7.75 -13.94
C THR A 142 7.29 -8.31 -14.08
N ASN A 143 7.59 -9.42 -13.40
CA ASN A 143 8.84 -10.16 -13.57
C ASN A 143 8.93 -10.92 -14.91
N LYS A 144 8.06 -10.64 -15.89
CA LYS A 144 8.27 -11.05 -17.28
C LYS A 144 9.53 -10.36 -17.82
N PRO A 145 10.48 -11.11 -18.43
CA PRO A 145 11.72 -10.54 -18.96
C PRO A 145 11.52 -9.36 -19.92
N GLU A 146 10.42 -9.35 -20.67
CA GLU A 146 10.10 -8.33 -21.66
C GLU A 146 9.58 -7.03 -21.02
N GLU A 147 9.05 -7.13 -19.80
CA GLU A 147 8.48 -6.01 -19.03
C GLU A 147 9.48 -5.43 -18.03
N ASP A 148 10.54 -6.15 -17.72
CA ASP A 148 11.58 -5.74 -16.76
C ASP A 148 12.97 -5.76 -17.42
N PRO A 149 13.26 -4.80 -18.34
CA PRO A 149 14.53 -4.73 -19.04
C PRO A 149 15.67 -4.24 -18.15
N ASP A 150 16.90 -4.53 -18.57
CA ASP A 150 18.09 -3.93 -17.97
C ASP A 150 18.11 -2.40 -18.20
N ILE A 151 18.63 -1.66 -17.24
CA ILE A 151 18.99 -0.24 -17.37
C ILE A 151 20.46 -0.11 -16.95
N PRO A 152 21.41 -0.39 -17.86
CA PRO A 152 22.83 -0.48 -17.53
C PRO A 152 23.41 0.82 -16.97
N GLY A 153 22.88 1.98 -17.39
CA GLY A 153 23.34 3.30 -16.93
C GLY A 153 23.25 3.51 -15.42
N ILE A 154 22.36 2.76 -14.74
CA ILE A 154 22.19 2.81 -13.28
C ILE A 154 22.53 1.46 -12.61
N GLY A 155 23.16 0.54 -13.34
CA GLY A 155 23.50 -0.80 -12.84
C GLY A 155 22.27 -1.66 -12.51
N TYR A 156 21.10 -1.36 -13.08
CA TYR A 156 19.92 -2.18 -12.90
C TYR A 156 19.90 -3.30 -13.94
N TYR A 157 19.94 -4.55 -13.47
CA TYR A 157 19.76 -5.73 -14.31
C TYR A 157 18.41 -6.35 -14.00
N GLY A 158 17.56 -6.42 -15.02
CA GLY A 158 16.18 -6.84 -14.90
C GLY A 158 16.02 -8.35 -14.75
N SER A 159 14.78 -8.80 -14.76
CA SER A 159 14.44 -10.18 -14.37
C SER A 159 14.87 -11.27 -15.37
N LYS A 160 15.35 -10.91 -16.57
CA LYS A 160 15.80 -11.88 -17.60
C LYS A 160 16.96 -12.77 -17.15
N TRP A 161 17.78 -12.30 -16.21
CA TRP A 161 18.94 -13.03 -15.67
C TRP A 161 18.56 -14.13 -14.67
N ARG A 162 17.27 -14.28 -14.39
CA ARG A 162 16.68 -15.36 -13.59
C ARG A 162 16.03 -16.32 -14.58
N ASP A 163 16.78 -17.34 -15.01
CA ASP A 163 16.45 -18.18 -16.18
C ASP A 163 15.95 -19.58 -15.82
N SER A 164 15.91 -19.91 -14.52
CA SER A 164 15.64 -21.26 -14.04
C SER A 164 14.94 -21.25 -12.68
N SER A 165 14.31 -22.36 -12.32
CA SER A 165 13.66 -22.54 -11.01
C SER A 165 14.59 -22.45 -9.82
N ALA A 166 15.91 -22.60 -10.02
CA ALA A 166 16.90 -22.36 -9.00
C ALA A 166 17.10 -20.87 -8.70
N THR A 167 16.73 -19.98 -9.63
CA THR A 167 17.03 -18.56 -9.54
C THR A 167 15.77 -17.68 -9.49
N TRP A 168 14.67 -18.05 -10.13
CA TRP A 168 13.40 -17.32 -10.09
C TRP A 168 12.51 -17.71 -8.91
N THR A 169 11.53 -16.87 -8.58
CA THR A 169 10.57 -17.13 -7.50
C THR A 169 9.40 -18.02 -7.92
N SER A 170 8.91 -17.86 -9.15
CA SER A 170 7.77 -18.59 -9.69
C SER A 170 7.93 -18.78 -11.20
N GLN A 171 7.43 -19.92 -11.70
CA GLN A 171 7.40 -20.18 -13.15
C GLN A 171 6.50 -19.18 -13.88
N ASP A 172 5.35 -18.83 -13.30
CA ASP A 172 4.49 -17.76 -13.80
C ASP A 172 5.16 -16.40 -13.55
N ARG A 173 5.94 -15.93 -14.52
CA ARG A 173 6.75 -14.71 -14.39
C ARG A 173 5.91 -13.45 -14.21
N ALA A 174 4.71 -13.40 -14.80
CA ALA A 174 3.81 -12.26 -14.65
C ALA A 174 3.03 -12.23 -13.34
N SER A 175 3.11 -13.26 -12.50
CA SER A 175 2.34 -13.31 -11.26
C SER A 175 2.84 -12.34 -10.17
N HIS A 176 3.98 -11.68 -10.39
CA HIS A 176 4.59 -10.74 -9.47
C HIS A 176 5.04 -9.46 -10.18
N PHE A 177 4.78 -8.29 -9.58
CA PHE A 177 5.34 -7.01 -10.03
C PHE A 177 6.87 -7.02 -10.03
N SER A 178 7.46 -6.34 -11.02
CA SER A 178 8.91 -6.20 -11.15
C SER A 178 9.54 -5.38 -10.02
N ALA A 179 10.86 -5.50 -9.85
CA ALA A 179 11.57 -4.64 -8.91
C ALA A 179 11.48 -3.16 -9.32
N TRP A 180 11.48 -2.86 -10.62
CA TRP A 180 11.27 -1.51 -11.14
C TRP A 180 9.89 -0.95 -10.76
N ALA A 181 8.82 -1.70 -11.01
CA ALA A 181 7.46 -1.28 -10.67
C ALA A 181 7.28 -1.03 -9.16
N ARG A 182 7.91 -1.86 -8.32
CA ARG A 182 7.89 -1.71 -6.86
C ARG A 182 8.58 -0.46 -6.35
N ARG A 183 9.63 0.01 -7.04
CA ARG A 183 10.37 1.24 -6.71
C ARG A 183 9.69 2.50 -7.23
N GLY A 184 8.86 2.38 -8.27
CA GLY A 184 8.12 3.48 -8.86
C GLY A 184 6.64 3.41 -8.53
N ILE A 185 5.83 3.10 -9.55
CA ILE A 185 4.37 3.28 -9.51
C ILE A 185 3.66 2.60 -8.33
N ILE A 186 4.11 1.43 -7.87
CA ILE A 186 3.48 0.73 -6.73
C ILE A 186 3.71 1.53 -5.45
N SER A 187 4.95 1.91 -5.14
CA SER A 187 5.27 2.71 -3.96
C SER A 187 4.64 4.09 -4.02
N ASP A 188 4.61 4.73 -5.19
CA ASP A 188 4.03 6.06 -5.36
C ASP A 188 2.53 6.05 -5.07
N ARG A 189 1.80 5.06 -5.59
CA ARG A 189 0.36 4.92 -5.35
C ARG A 189 0.05 4.58 -3.89
N LEU A 190 0.84 3.71 -3.27
CA LEU A 190 0.70 3.39 -1.84
C LEU A 190 0.97 4.62 -0.97
N ALA A 191 2.06 5.33 -1.20
CA ALA A 191 2.40 6.55 -0.46
C ALA A 191 1.32 7.62 -0.61
N THR A 192 0.81 7.81 -1.84
CA THR A 192 -0.29 8.73 -2.12
C THR A 192 -1.55 8.37 -1.32
N ALA A 193 -1.93 7.09 -1.31
CA ALA A 193 -3.09 6.62 -0.55
C ALA A 193 -2.89 6.82 0.97
N ILE A 194 -1.71 6.51 1.48
CA ILE A 194 -1.35 6.73 2.89
C ILE A 194 -1.48 8.21 3.25
N LEU A 195 -0.88 9.11 2.47
CA LEU A 195 -0.96 10.56 2.73
C LEU A 195 -2.40 11.08 2.65
N ARG A 196 -3.19 10.58 1.71
CA ARG A 196 -4.61 10.95 1.54
C ARG A 196 -5.46 10.53 2.72
N HIS A 197 -5.26 9.33 3.26
CA HIS A 197 -6.17 8.73 4.24
C HIS A 197 -5.68 8.84 5.69
N ALA A 198 -4.37 8.85 5.93
CA ALA A 198 -3.79 9.06 7.26
C ALA A 198 -3.33 10.51 7.47
N GLY A 199 -2.70 11.13 6.46
CA GLY A 199 -2.12 12.47 6.57
C GLY A 199 -3.15 13.58 6.83
N ARG A 200 -4.33 13.51 6.21
CA ARG A 200 -5.43 14.46 6.43
C ARG A 200 -5.98 14.40 7.87
N VAL A 201 -5.99 13.22 8.49
CA VAL A 201 -6.44 13.03 9.88
C VAL A 201 -5.41 13.53 10.88
N ALA A 202 -4.12 13.34 10.59
CA ALA A 202 -3.02 13.84 11.43
C ALA A 202 -2.97 15.38 11.49
N LEU A 203 -3.33 16.07 10.40
CA LEU A 203 -3.39 17.54 10.36
C LEU A 203 -4.54 18.10 11.22
N ASN A 204 -5.70 17.45 11.22
CA ASN A 204 -6.88 17.90 11.98
C ASN A 204 -6.78 17.61 13.48
N ALA A 205 -5.97 16.64 13.89
CA ALA A 205 -5.74 16.34 15.30
C ALA A 205 -4.77 17.31 16.00
N GLY A 206 -4.19 18.28 15.28
CA GLY A 206 -3.10 19.15 15.78
C GLY A 206 -3.24 20.66 15.53
N ALA A 207 -4.30 21.15 14.89
CA ALA A 207 -4.42 22.58 14.56
C ALA A 207 -5.80 23.16 14.91
N SER A 208 -5.93 23.71 16.12
CA SER A 208 -6.82 24.85 16.34
C SER A 208 -6.04 26.10 15.94
N SER A 209 -6.21 26.53 14.71
CA SER A 209 -5.75 27.84 14.27
C SER A 209 -6.69 28.36 13.21
N THR A 210 -7.46 29.37 13.59
CA THR A 210 -8.29 30.21 12.73
C THR A 210 -7.45 30.76 11.57
N VAL A 211 -7.81 30.45 10.33
CA VAL A 211 -7.26 31.13 9.16
C VAL A 211 -8.42 31.77 8.40
N SER A 212 -8.37 33.09 8.32
CA SER A 212 -9.31 33.92 7.57
C SER A 212 -9.14 33.71 6.07
N GLU A 213 -10.27 33.61 5.39
CA GLU A 213 -10.44 33.35 3.97
C GLU A 213 -9.86 34.49 3.11
N VAL A 214 -8.89 34.18 2.24
CA VAL A 214 -8.50 35.07 1.13
C VAL A 214 -8.54 34.28 -0.18
N ARG A 215 -9.50 34.67 -1.02
CA ARG A 215 -9.78 34.14 -2.36
C ARG A 215 -8.57 34.33 -3.31
N PRO A 216 -8.16 33.34 -4.12
CA PRO A 216 -7.16 33.56 -5.17
C PRO A 216 -7.79 33.91 -6.52
N SER A 217 -7.19 34.86 -7.21
CA SER A 217 -7.37 35.19 -8.62
C SER A 217 -6.42 34.36 -9.51
N SER A 218 -6.91 33.93 -10.68
CA SER A 218 -6.16 33.16 -11.69
C SER A 218 -5.06 33.99 -12.37
N PRO A 219 -3.99 33.32 -12.84
CA PRO A 219 -3.59 33.51 -14.22
C PRO A 219 -3.21 32.22 -14.97
N SER A 220 -3.47 32.29 -16.27
CA SER A 220 -3.23 31.33 -17.35
C SER A 220 -1.77 31.25 -17.81
N GLY A 221 -1.38 30.06 -18.30
CA GLY A 221 -0.51 29.91 -19.47
C GLY A 221 0.92 29.37 -19.25
N ALA A 222 1.13 28.10 -19.62
CA ALA A 222 2.23 27.56 -20.45
C ALA A 222 2.86 26.24 -19.96
N GLU A 223 2.77 25.25 -20.86
CA GLU A 223 3.62 24.07 -21.11
C GLU A 223 3.82 22.99 -20.03
N ALA A 224 3.04 21.91 -20.18
CA ALA A 224 3.12 20.67 -19.43
C ALA A 224 4.21 19.73 -19.99
N THR A 225 5.25 19.50 -19.20
CA THR A 225 6.14 18.33 -19.31
C THR A 225 5.87 17.40 -18.13
N GLY A 226 5.54 16.14 -18.45
CA GLY A 226 4.68 15.22 -17.69
C GLY A 226 5.18 14.62 -16.38
N ILE A 227 6.11 15.25 -15.67
CA ILE A 227 6.51 14.86 -14.30
C ILE A 227 6.22 16.00 -13.29
N THR A 228 5.98 17.21 -13.80
CA THR A 228 5.65 18.40 -13.00
C THR A 228 4.24 18.33 -12.42
N THR A 229 3.38 17.45 -12.90
CA THR A 229 1.94 17.38 -12.58
C THR A 229 1.64 16.79 -11.20
N LEU A 230 2.45 15.85 -10.70
CA LEU A 230 2.15 15.11 -9.45
C LEU A 230 2.37 15.98 -8.21
N LEU A 231 3.43 16.80 -8.19
CA LEU A 231 3.66 17.78 -7.12
C LEU A 231 2.91 19.09 -7.36
N SER A 232 2.64 19.51 -8.59
CA SER A 232 1.81 20.70 -8.81
C SER A 232 0.37 20.47 -8.38
N TYR A 233 -0.16 19.25 -8.55
CA TYR A 233 -1.48 18.87 -8.03
C TYR A 233 -1.54 18.94 -6.49
N LEU A 234 -0.50 18.46 -5.80
CA LEU A 234 -0.40 18.55 -4.34
C LEU A 234 -0.13 19.98 -3.85
N ALA A 235 0.73 20.75 -4.53
CA ALA A 235 1.04 22.14 -4.16
C ALA A 235 -0.14 23.09 -4.38
N SER A 236 -1.00 22.83 -5.38
CA SER A 236 -2.25 23.58 -5.57
C SER A 236 -3.32 23.25 -4.54
N GLU A 237 -3.35 22.02 -4.00
CA GLU A 237 -4.29 21.64 -2.92
C GLU A 237 -3.76 21.93 -1.51
N SER A 238 -2.45 22.08 -1.32
CA SER A 238 -1.83 22.19 0.02
C SER A 238 -1.52 23.62 0.46
N GLU A 239 -1.92 24.65 -0.28
CA GLU A 239 -1.66 26.09 -0.01
C GLU A 239 -0.24 26.39 0.53
N GLY A 240 0.79 25.74 -0.04
CA GLY A 240 2.19 25.96 0.38
C GLY A 240 2.62 25.37 1.74
N SER A 241 1.78 24.59 2.43
CA SER A 241 2.09 24.02 3.76
C SER A 241 3.25 23.01 3.79
N LEU A 242 3.63 22.43 2.66
CA LEU A 242 4.70 21.42 2.58
C LEU A 242 6.10 21.98 2.89
N LYS A 243 6.35 23.26 2.59
CA LYS A 243 7.65 23.91 2.89
C LYS A 243 7.85 24.17 4.40
N VAL A 244 6.76 24.39 5.13
CA VAL A 244 6.79 24.67 6.59
C VAL A 244 7.24 23.43 7.38
N GLN A 245 7.07 22.24 6.81
CA GLN A 245 7.42 20.96 7.43
C GLN A 245 8.85 20.48 7.09
N GLY A 246 9.66 21.29 6.40
CA GLY A 246 11.03 20.92 6.00
C GLY A 246 11.12 19.98 4.80
N TRP A 247 10.01 19.71 4.11
CA TRP A 247 9.99 18.88 2.91
C TRP A 247 10.24 19.77 1.69
N SER A 248 11.42 19.64 1.10
CA SER A 248 11.71 20.20 -0.22
C SER A 248 11.56 19.14 -1.30
N ALA A 249 10.91 19.50 -2.40
CA ALA A 249 10.92 18.70 -3.61
C ALA A 249 12.37 18.56 -4.12
N SER A 250 13.00 17.43 -3.86
CA SER A 250 14.18 17.00 -4.62
C SER A 250 13.66 16.00 -5.63
N GLY A 251 13.44 16.48 -6.85
CA GLY A 251 13.01 15.64 -7.97
C GLY A 251 14.09 14.59 -8.24
N GLY A 252 13.81 13.34 -7.90
CA GLY A 252 14.50 12.21 -8.52
C GLY A 252 14.00 12.10 -9.94
N ARG A 253 14.87 12.41 -10.92
CA ARG A 253 14.58 12.10 -12.32
C ARG A 253 14.82 10.61 -12.53
N ALA A 254 13.77 9.90 -12.93
CA ALA A 254 13.93 8.71 -13.76
C ALA A 254 14.06 9.21 -15.20
N GLU A 255 15.26 9.10 -15.78
CA GLU A 255 15.42 9.01 -17.23
C GLU A 255 15.32 7.54 -17.65
#